data_AF-A0A1F9YCF6-F1
#
_entry.id   AF-A0A1F9YCF6-F1
#
_cell.length_a   1.000
_cell.length_b   1.000
_cell.length_c   1.000
_cell.angle_alpha   90.00
_cell.angle_beta   90.00
_cell.angle_gamma   90.00
#
_symmetry.space_group_name_H-M   'P 1'
#
loop_
_entity.id
_entity.type
_entity.pdbx_description
1 polymer ?
#
loop_
_entity_poly.entity_id
_entity_poly.type
_entity_poly.pdbx_seq_one_letter_code
_entity_poly.pdbx_strand_id
1 'polypeptide(L)'
;MEIVVAAVIIVGLIIAAFYISLQKKGGDEEVSMPSIHASGIYSVIRMSPRANLHPAKPTVETMRRLLDSVERDSNGKSLTAESRAALLLAYEADLEKCVKLVEESDGIGVQRYLIHADGPEGRCAHLSGDRYFITREDIYRHPELLPPYYPGCTCRLIPESQWKRAVDLEHFNLKVPDRFYLPHFPDASQP
;
A
#
# COMPACT_ATOMS: atom_id res chain seq x y z
N MET A 1 -4.65 -64.93 0.95
CA MET A 1 -5.67 -64.13 0.23
C MET A 1 -6.03 -62.88 1.02
N GLU A 2 -6.28 -63.01 2.33
CA GLU A 2 -6.63 -61.88 3.22
C GLU A 2 -5.59 -60.75 3.25
N ILE A 3 -4.29 -61.08 3.27
CA ILE A 3 -3.21 -60.07 3.25
C ILE A 3 -3.21 -59.26 1.94
N VAL A 4 -3.53 -59.91 0.81
CA VAL A 4 -3.58 -59.25 -0.50
C VAL A 4 -4.78 -58.30 -0.57
N VAL A 5 -5.93 -58.73 -0.03
CA VAL A 5 -7.13 -57.88 0.08
C VAL A 5 -6.86 -56.67 0.97
N ALA A 6 -6.22 -56.88 2.13
CA ALA A 6 -5.85 -55.79 3.03
C ALA A 6 -4.88 -54.79 2.38
N ALA A 7 -3.88 -55.28 1.64
CA ALA A 7 -2.93 -54.42 0.93
C ALA A 7 -3.62 -53.56 -0.14
N VAL A 8 -4.55 -54.13 -0.92
CA VAL A 8 -5.30 -53.38 -1.95
C VAL A 8 -6.18 -52.29 -1.32
N ILE A 9 -6.84 -52.58 -0.19
CA ILE A 9 -7.65 -51.59 0.53
C ILE A 9 -6.78 -50.43 1.05
N ILE A 10 -5.62 -50.73 1.64
CA ILE A 10 -4.70 -49.71 2.16
C ILE A 10 -4.19 -48.81 1.03
N VAL A 11 -3.79 -49.39 -0.09
CA VAL A 11 -3.33 -48.62 -1.27
C VAL A 11 -4.46 -47.73 -1.81
N GLY A 12 -5.70 -48.24 -1.85
CA GLY A 12 -6.87 -47.46 -2.26
C GLY A 12 -7.12 -46.25 -1.35
N LEU A 13 -6.99 -46.43 -0.03
CA LEU A 13 -7.14 -45.34 0.95
C LEU A 13 -6.06 -44.27 0.81
N ILE A 14 -4.82 -44.66 0.52
CA ILE A 14 -3.71 -43.71 0.28
C ILE A 14 -3.99 -42.87 -0.97
N ILE A 15 -4.43 -43.49 -2.07
CA ILE A 15 -4.76 -42.77 -3.31
C ILE A 15 -5.93 -41.81 -3.08
N ALA A 16 -6.96 -42.22 -2.35
CA ALA A 16 -8.10 -41.37 -2.01
C ALA A 16 -7.67 -40.16 -1.15
N ALA A 17 -6.79 -40.37 -0.16
CA ALA A 17 -6.26 -39.29 0.66
C ALA A 17 -5.44 -38.28 -0.16
N PHE A 18 -4.59 -38.75 -1.09
CA PHE A 18 -3.86 -37.89 -2.01
C PHE A 18 -4.79 -37.11 -2.93
N TYR A 19 -5.85 -37.75 -3.44
CA TYR A 19 -6.83 -37.10 -4.31
C TYR A 19 -7.56 -35.96 -3.61
N ILE A 20 -8.02 -36.19 -2.37
CA ILE A 20 -8.67 -35.15 -1.54
C ILE A 20 -7.67 -34.02 -1.23
N SER A 21 -6.41 -34.35 -0.91
CA SER A 21 -5.38 -33.34 -0.62
C SER A 21 -5.01 -32.50 -1.84
N LEU A 22 -5.09 -33.06 -3.05
CA LEU A 22 -4.83 -32.34 -4.30
C LEU A 22 -6.00 -31.43 -4.69
N GLN A 23 -7.25 -31.88 -4.53
CA GLN A 23 -8.42 -31.03 -4.75
C GLN A 23 -8.46 -29.84 -3.78
N LYS A 24 -8.04 -30.03 -2.53
CA LYS A 24 -7.98 -28.94 -1.53
C LYS A 24 -6.93 -27.86 -1.85
N LYS A 25 -5.99 -28.11 -2.76
CA LYS A 25 -5.03 -27.08 -3.23
C LYS A 25 -5.54 -26.26 -4.41
N GLY A 26 -6.68 -26.62 -5.01
CA GLY A 26 -7.22 -25.97 -6.21
C GLY A 26 -8.56 -25.23 -6.01
N GLY A 27 -9.12 -25.22 -4.81
CA GLY A 27 -10.39 -24.55 -4.52
C GLY A 27 -10.46 -24.12 -3.07
N ASP A 28 -11.05 -22.94 -2.86
CA ASP A 28 -11.23 -22.21 -1.60
C ASP A 28 -10.04 -21.33 -1.18
N GLU A 29 -9.74 -20.33 -2.02
CA GLU A 29 -9.73 -18.97 -1.45
C GLU A 29 -11.12 -18.77 -0.81
N GLU A 30 -11.18 -18.71 0.54
CA GLU A 30 -12.39 -18.30 1.24
C GLU A 30 -12.79 -16.92 0.72
N VAL A 31 -13.71 -16.90 -0.25
CA VAL A 31 -14.39 -15.68 -0.67
C VAL A 31 -15.25 -15.28 0.51
N SER A 32 -14.68 -14.42 1.36
CA SER A 32 -15.36 -13.75 2.46
C SER A 32 -16.67 -13.21 1.92
N MET A 33 -17.79 -13.80 2.36
CA MET A 33 -19.11 -13.37 1.91
C MET A 33 -19.28 -11.89 2.25
N PRO A 34 -19.72 -11.05 1.30
CA PRO A 34 -19.95 -9.64 1.56
C PRO A 34 -21.02 -9.50 2.64
N SER A 35 -20.62 -9.09 3.85
CA SER A 35 -21.56 -8.82 4.93
C SER A 35 -22.28 -7.51 4.66
N ILE A 36 -23.60 -7.57 4.55
CA ILE A 36 -24.43 -6.40 4.29
C ILE A 36 -24.47 -5.55 5.56
N HIS A 37 -23.78 -4.42 5.56
CA HIS A 37 -24.05 -3.37 6.53
C HIS A 37 -25.39 -2.69 6.20
N ALA A 38 -26.19 -2.40 7.23
CA ALA A 38 -27.56 -1.86 7.13
C ALA A 38 -27.69 -0.49 6.42
N SER A 39 -26.60 0.05 5.86
CA SER A 39 -26.55 1.29 5.07
C SER A 39 -26.67 1.06 3.55
N GLY A 40 -26.79 -0.18 3.08
CA GLY A 40 -26.87 -0.47 1.63
C GLY A 40 -25.56 -0.24 0.87
N ILE A 41 -24.45 -0.08 1.61
CA ILE A 41 -23.11 0.05 1.04
C ILE A 41 -22.51 -1.37 0.95
N TYR A 42 -22.23 -1.83 -0.26
CA TYR A 42 -21.51 -3.07 -0.49
C TYR A 42 -20.05 -2.91 -0.02
N SER A 43 -19.74 -3.29 1.22
CA SER A 43 -18.36 -3.52 1.63
C SER A 43 -17.96 -4.91 1.15
N VAL A 44 -17.38 -4.99 -0.04
CA VAL A 44 -16.63 -6.19 -0.42
C VAL A 44 -15.49 -6.27 0.60
N ILE A 45 -15.50 -7.27 1.48
CA ILE A 45 -14.38 -7.55 2.38
C ILE A 45 -13.24 -7.98 1.48
N ARG A 46 -12.32 -7.06 1.20
CA ARG A 46 -11.18 -7.30 0.31
C ARG A 46 -10.02 -7.81 1.13
N MET A 47 -9.29 -8.79 0.57
CA MET A 47 -8.05 -9.27 1.17
C MET A 47 -7.06 -8.11 1.26
N SER A 48 -6.31 -8.03 2.36
CA SER A 48 -5.27 -7.02 2.54
C SER A 48 -4.28 -7.00 1.37
N PRO A 49 -3.78 -5.81 0.95
CA PRO A 49 -2.70 -5.71 -0.04
C PRO A 49 -1.45 -6.53 0.35
N ARG A 50 -1.28 -6.79 1.65
CA ARG A 50 -0.20 -7.61 2.21
C ARG A 50 -0.12 -9.00 1.58
N ALA A 51 -1.26 -9.60 1.22
CA ALA A 51 -1.30 -10.94 0.62
C ALA A 51 -0.58 -10.99 -0.75
N ASN A 52 -0.65 -9.90 -1.52
CA ASN A 52 -0.08 -9.81 -2.87
C ASN A 52 1.26 -9.04 -2.91
N LEU A 53 1.78 -8.62 -1.75
CA LEU A 53 2.99 -7.82 -1.68
C LEU A 53 4.26 -8.62 -2.00
N HIS A 54 4.35 -9.85 -1.49
CA HIS A 54 5.51 -10.73 -1.66
C HIS A 54 5.85 -11.10 -3.11
N PRO A 55 4.89 -11.36 -4.02
CA PRO A 55 5.23 -11.56 -5.43
C PRO A 55 5.60 -10.28 -6.18
N ALA A 56 5.14 -9.11 -5.72
CA ALA A 56 5.31 -7.83 -6.42
C ALA A 56 6.53 -7.02 -5.97
N LYS A 57 6.94 -7.15 -4.70
CA LYS A 57 8.09 -6.41 -4.12
C LYS A 57 9.33 -7.28 -4.01
N PRO A 58 10.54 -6.70 -4.19
CA PRO A 58 11.78 -7.41 -3.94
C PRO A 58 11.84 -7.90 -2.50
N THR A 59 12.33 -9.12 -2.30
CA THR A 59 12.57 -9.64 -0.95
C THR A 59 13.65 -8.83 -0.23
N VAL A 60 13.62 -8.85 1.10
CA VAL A 60 14.61 -8.20 1.96
C VAL A 60 16.03 -8.67 1.64
N GLU A 61 16.21 -9.94 1.27
CA GLU A 61 17.49 -10.49 0.87
C GLU A 61 18.00 -9.87 -0.45
N THR A 62 17.10 -9.70 -1.42
CA THR A 62 17.41 -9.01 -2.68
C THR A 62 17.86 -7.57 -2.41
N MET A 63 17.16 -6.87 -1.51
CA MET A 63 17.49 -5.49 -1.13
C MET A 63 18.80 -5.39 -0.38
N ARG A 64 19.10 -6.35 0.49
CA ARG A 64 20.39 -6.45 1.18
C ARG A 64 21.54 -6.62 0.17
N ARG A 65 21.40 -7.54 -0.78
CA ARG A 65 22.39 -7.74 -1.86
C ARG A 65 22.59 -6.47 -2.70
N LEU A 66 21.51 -5.75 -2.99
CA LEU A 66 21.58 -4.48 -3.71
C LEU A 66 22.40 -3.45 -2.92
N LEU A 67 22.11 -3.26 -1.62
CA LEU A 67 22.87 -2.33 -0.78
C LEU A 67 24.33 -2.75 -0.62
N ASP A 68 24.61 -4.06 -0.64
CA ASP A 68 25.96 -4.56 -0.57
C ASP A 68 26.79 -4.26 -1.83
N SER A 69 26.13 -4.21 -2.99
CA SER A 69 26.74 -3.83 -4.27
C SER A 69 27.04 -2.33 -4.41
N VAL A 70 26.47 -1.48 -3.53
CA VAL A 70 26.57 -0.02 -3.61
C VAL A 70 27.55 0.50 -2.56
N GLU A 71 28.65 1.12 -3.00
CA GLU A 71 29.66 1.68 -2.11
C GLU A 71 29.31 3.09 -1.59
N ARG A 72 28.61 3.89 -2.41
CA ARG A 72 28.33 5.31 -2.12
C ARG A 72 26.85 5.64 -2.30
N ASP A 73 26.36 6.54 -1.46
CA ASP A 73 25.03 7.13 -1.58
C ASP A 73 24.96 8.11 -2.76
N SER A 74 23.75 8.50 -3.14
CA SER A 74 23.39 9.60 -4.02
C SER A 74 24.11 10.93 -3.72
N ASN A 75 24.54 11.14 -2.47
CA ASN A 75 25.32 12.31 -2.03
C ASN A 75 26.84 12.08 -2.01
N GLY A 76 27.32 10.96 -2.54
CA GLY A 76 28.74 10.61 -2.60
C GLY A 76 29.35 10.13 -1.27
N LYS A 77 28.55 9.99 -0.21
CA LYS A 77 28.98 9.49 1.10
C LYS A 77 29.13 7.97 1.09
N SER A 78 30.20 7.43 1.67
CA SER A 78 30.39 5.98 1.80
C SER A 78 29.31 5.36 2.68
N LEU A 79 28.67 4.29 2.22
CA LEU A 79 27.72 3.53 3.04
C LEU A 79 28.48 2.62 4.02
N THR A 80 28.31 2.89 5.32
CA THR A 80 28.75 1.96 6.37
C THR A 80 27.76 0.80 6.51
N ALA A 81 28.20 -0.33 7.06
CA ALA A 81 27.35 -1.48 7.33
C ALA A 81 26.14 -1.12 8.22
N GLU A 82 26.35 -0.24 9.21
CA GLU A 82 25.29 0.28 10.08
C GLU A 82 24.25 1.09 9.29
N SER A 83 24.70 1.95 8.37
CA SER A 83 23.80 2.75 7.51
C SER A 83 22.99 1.87 6.57
N ARG A 84 23.59 0.79 6.03
CA ARG A 84 22.88 -0.20 5.19
C ARG A 84 21.78 -0.91 5.98
N ALA A 85 22.07 -1.35 7.20
CA ALA A 85 21.09 -1.99 8.07
C ALA A 85 19.95 -1.02 8.44
N ALA A 86 20.28 0.23 8.75
CA ALA A 86 19.28 1.26 9.06
C ALA A 86 18.37 1.56 7.85
N LEU A 87 18.91 1.60 6.63
CA LEU A 87 18.12 1.82 5.41
C LEU A 87 17.16 0.67 5.11
N LEU A 88 17.57 -0.58 5.35
CA LEU A 88 16.68 -1.74 5.21
C LEU A 88 15.54 -1.71 6.23
N LEU A 89 15.86 -1.40 7.48
CA LEU A 89 14.86 -1.33 8.55
C LEU A 89 13.86 -0.20 8.29
N ALA A 90 14.35 0.96 7.83
CA ALA A 90 13.49 2.07 7.43
C ALA A 90 12.58 1.68 6.24
N TYR A 91 13.14 1.01 5.23
CA TYR A 91 12.39 0.54 4.07
C TYR A 91 11.21 -0.38 4.46
N GLU A 92 11.45 -1.38 5.32
CA GLU A 92 10.40 -2.28 5.79
C GLU A 92 9.34 -1.54 6.62
N ALA A 93 9.79 -0.65 7.52
CA ALA A 93 8.89 0.13 8.35
C ALA A 93 7.99 1.05 7.51
N ASP A 94 8.54 1.69 6.48
CA ASP A 94 7.79 2.61 5.63
C ASP A 94 6.84 1.88 4.67
N LEU A 95 7.23 0.68 4.19
CA LEU A 95 6.34 -0.19 3.43
C LEU A 95 5.15 -0.64 4.27
N GLU A 96 5.39 -1.07 5.50
CA GLU A 96 4.35 -1.48 6.43
C GLU A 96 3.41 -0.31 6.78
N LYS A 97 3.94 0.91 6.95
CA LYS A 97 3.11 2.11 7.12
C LYS A 97 2.22 2.35 5.91
N CYS A 98 2.73 2.20 4.69
CA CYS A 98 1.93 2.38 3.48
C CYS A 98 0.82 1.33 3.35
N VAL A 99 1.11 0.07 3.69
CA VAL A 99 0.09 -1.00 3.71
C VAL A 99 -0.99 -0.68 4.73
N LYS A 100 -0.62 -0.34 5.97
CA LYS A 100 -1.57 0.03 7.02
C LYS A 100 -2.43 1.23 6.62
N LEU A 101 -1.82 2.25 6.02
CA LEU A 101 -2.55 3.42 5.54
C LEU A 101 -3.63 3.01 4.52
N VAL A 102 -3.33 2.11 3.59
CA VAL A 102 -4.31 1.62 2.61
C VAL A 102 -5.39 0.79 3.28
N GLU A 103 -5.05 -0.09 4.22
CA GLU A 103 -6.02 -0.88 5.00
C GLU A 103 -6.99 0.03 5.79
N GLU A 104 -6.47 1.03 6.49
CA GLU A 104 -7.25 2.02 7.24
C GLU A 104 -8.12 2.88 6.31
N SER A 105 -7.55 3.31 5.19
CA SER A 105 -8.24 4.12 4.19
C SER A 105 -9.34 3.35 3.47
N ASP A 106 -9.18 2.04 3.29
CA ASP A 106 -10.20 1.15 2.74
C ASP A 106 -11.42 1.05 3.67
N GLY A 107 -11.19 0.96 4.98
CA GLY A 107 -12.26 0.99 5.98
C GLY A 107 -13.09 2.29 5.99
N ILE A 108 -12.50 3.39 5.52
CA ILE A 108 -13.15 4.72 5.42
C ILE A 108 -13.72 4.95 4.00
N GLY A 109 -13.43 4.08 3.04
CA GLY A 109 -13.92 4.18 1.66
C GLY A 109 -13.13 5.14 0.77
N VAL A 110 -11.86 5.40 1.06
CA VAL A 110 -10.97 6.21 0.20
C VAL A 110 -10.64 5.43 -1.08
N GLN A 111 -10.86 6.06 -2.24
CA GLN A 111 -10.67 5.41 -3.54
C GLN A 111 -9.39 5.82 -4.25
N ARG A 112 -8.82 6.98 -3.94
CA ARG A 112 -7.69 7.55 -4.67
C ARG A 112 -6.57 7.98 -3.74
N TYR A 113 -5.35 7.78 -4.21
CA TYR A 113 -4.13 8.16 -3.50
C TYR A 113 -3.20 8.92 -4.44
N LEU A 114 -2.54 9.92 -3.91
CA LEU A 114 -1.47 10.65 -4.58
C LEU A 114 -0.12 10.10 -4.09
N ILE A 115 0.82 9.89 -5.01
CA ILE A 115 2.20 9.57 -4.65
C ILE A 115 2.96 10.90 -4.55
N HIS A 116 3.31 11.30 -3.34
CA HIS A 116 4.05 12.53 -3.09
C HIS A 116 5.51 12.20 -2.76
N ALA A 117 6.45 12.88 -3.40
CA ALA A 117 7.88 12.75 -3.10
C ALA A 117 8.34 13.88 -2.17
N ASP A 118 8.72 13.56 -0.94
CA ASP A 118 9.34 14.52 -0.03
C ASP A 118 10.84 14.63 -0.38
N GLY A 119 11.20 15.51 -1.31
CA GLY A 119 12.62 15.76 -1.62
C GLY A 119 12.88 16.56 -2.90
N PRO A 120 14.08 17.13 -3.05
CA PRO A 120 14.47 17.84 -4.26
C PRO A 120 14.58 16.84 -5.43
N GLU A 121 13.66 16.97 -6.37
CA GLU A 121 13.53 16.24 -7.63
C GLU A 121 13.24 14.73 -7.49
N GLY A 122 11.95 14.36 -7.58
CA GLY A 122 11.35 13.25 -8.38
C GLY A 122 12.08 11.93 -8.66
N ARG A 123 13.20 11.59 -8.01
CA ARG A 123 14.01 10.39 -8.31
C ARG A 123 13.33 9.11 -7.86
N CYS A 124 12.48 9.21 -6.84
CA CYS A 124 11.85 8.08 -6.20
C CYS A 124 10.74 7.45 -7.05
N ALA A 125 10.04 8.24 -7.86
CA ALA A 125 9.02 7.72 -8.76
C ALA A 125 8.89 8.59 -10.00
N HIS A 126 8.88 7.97 -11.18
CA HIS A 126 8.37 8.60 -12.40
C HIS A 126 6.90 9.05 -12.24
N LEU A 127 6.20 8.45 -11.26
CA LEU A 127 4.81 8.69 -10.92
C LEU A 127 4.59 9.82 -9.90
N SER A 128 5.64 10.48 -9.40
CA SER A 128 5.51 11.52 -8.34
C SER A 128 5.13 12.91 -8.87
N GLY A 129 4.49 12.99 -10.05
CA GLY A 129 4.00 14.25 -10.59
C GLY A 129 2.62 14.61 -10.04
N ASP A 130 2.34 15.90 -9.86
CA ASP A 130 1.09 16.46 -9.30
C ASP A 130 -0.20 16.10 -10.06
N ARG A 131 -0.09 15.31 -11.14
CA ARG A 131 -1.20 14.92 -12.02
C ARG A 131 -1.50 13.42 -12.00
N TYR A 132 -0.75 12.61 -11.25
CA TYR A 132 -0.94 11.16 -11.24
C TYR A 132 -1.49 10.69 -9.90
N PHE A 133 -2.72 10.15 -9.92
CA PHE A 133 -3.31 9.46 -8.78
C PHE A 133 -3.37 7.97 -9.10
N ILE A 134 -3.12 7.15 -8.08
CA ILE A 134 -3.37 5.72 -8.14
C ILE A 134 -4.71 5.43 -7.48
N THR A 135 -5.50 4.54 -8.06
CA THR A 135 -6.73 4.10 -7.42
C THR A 135 -6.44 2.97 -6.44
N ARG A 136 -7.35 2.79 -5.50
CA ARG A 136 -7.35 1.65 -4.59
C ARG A 136 -7.33 0.33 -5.37
N GLU A 137 -8.11 0.23 -6.45
CA GLU A 137 -8.15 -0.93 -7.33
C GLU A 137 -6.81 -1.20 -8.01
N ASP A 138 -6.10 -0.15 -8.43
CA ASP A 138 -4.76 -0.29 -9.01
C ASP A 138 -3.77 -0.84 -7.98
N ILE A 139 -3.83 -0.39 -6.73
CA ILE A 139 -2.96 -0.89 -5.64
C ILE A 139 -3.16 -2.40 -5.42
N TYR A 140 -4.41 -2.88 -5.43
CA TYR A 140 -4.71 -4.29 -5.21
C TYR A 140 -4.27 -5.17 -6.39
N ARG A 141 -4.31 -4.65 -7.62
CA ARG A 141 -3.85 -5.35 -8.83
C ARG A 141 -2.34 -5.27 -9.03
N HIS A 142 -1.76 -4.15 -8.60
CA HIS A 142 -0.36 -3.78 -8.80
C HIS A 142 0.25 -3.28 -7.48
N PRO A 143 0.53 -4.17 -6.50
CA PRO A 143 1.14 -3.78 -5.23
C PRO A 143 2.54 -3.17 -5.38
N GLU A 144 3.18 -3.36 -6.55
CA GLU A 144 4.43 -2.70 -6.91
C GLU A 144 4.34 -1.16 -6.88
N LEU A 145 3.13 -0.60 -7.06
CA LEU A 145 2.85 0.83 -7.01
C LEU A 145 2.94 1.43 -5.60
N LEU A 146 2.91 0.61 -4.55
CA LEU A 146 3.02 1.09 -3.17
C LEU A 146 4.44 1.58 -2.91
N PRO A 147 4.68 2.80 -2.42
CA PRO A 147 5.99 3.20 -1.92
C PRO A 147 6.29 2.48 -0.59
N PRO A 148 7.57 2.41 -0.17
CA PRO A 148 8.77 2.83 -0.91
C PRO A 148 9.15 1.87 -2.06
N TYR A 149 9.81 2.40 -3.09
CA TYR A 149 10.26 1.61 -4.25
C TYR A 149 11.65 0.99 -4.04
N TYR A 150 12.51 1.71 -3.32
CA TYR A 150 13.88 1.29 -3.00
C TYR A 150 14.29 1.82 -1.61
N PRO A 151 15.37 1.30 -0.99
CA PRO A 151 15.81 1.79 0.33
C PRO A 151 16.28 3.25 0.23
N GLY A 152 15.76 4.12 1.09
CA GLY A 152 16.01 5.57 1.02
C GLY A 152 15.06 6.35 0.11
N CYS A 153 14.04 5.70 -0.45
CA CYS A 153 12.95 6.37 -1.15
C CYS A 153 12.10 7.21 -0.18
N THR A 154 11.87 8.48 -0.51
CA THR A 154 11.07 9.42 0.29
C THR A 154 9.64 9.61 -0.21
N CYS A 155 9.17 8.74 -1.12
CA CYS A 155 7.78 8.77 -1.55
C CYS A 155 6.83 8.31 -0.44
N ARG A 156 5.72 9.03 -0.30
CA ARG A 156 4.60 8.70 0.59
C ARG A 156 3.28 8.69 -0.17
N LEU A 157 2.34 7.88 0.31
CA LEU A 157 0.96 7.90 -0.15
C LEU A 157 0.16 8.94 0.62
N ILE A 158 -0.57 9.77 -0.10
CA ILE A 158 -1.49 10.75 0.47
C ILE A 158 -2.92 10.38 0.01
N PRO A 159 -3.85 10.04 0.90
CA PRO A 159 -5.23 9.72 0.53
C PRO A 159 -5.99 10.95 0.05
N GLU A 160 -6.98 10.76 -0.83
CA GLU A 160 -7.83 11.84 -1.38
C GLU A 160 -8.42 12.76 -0.32
N SER A 161 -8.80 12.22 0.84
CA SER A 161 -9.32 13.00 1.96
C SER A 161 -8.37 14.10 2.44
N GLN A 162 -7.06 13.94 2.26
CA GLN A 162 -6.04 14.89 2.70
C GLN A 162 -5.64 15.90 1.61
N TRP A 163 -5.55 15.48 0.35
CA TRP A 163 -5.09 16.36 -0.74
C TRP A 163 -6.20 17.04 -1.54
N LYS A 164 -7.43 16.52 -1.54
CA LYS A 164 -8.57 17.17 -2.23
C LYS A 164 -8.83 18.59 -1.69
N ARG A 165 -8.68 18.78 -0.37
CA ARG A 165 -8.71 20.11 0.25
C ARG A 165 -7.61 21.04 -0.26
N ALA A 166 -6.41 20.51 -0.51
CA ALA A 166 -5.28 21.31 -0.99
C ALA A 166 -5.47 21.72 -2.46
N VAL A 167 -5.93 20.79 -3.32
CA VAL A 167 -6.16 21.06 -4.74
C VAL A 167 -7.34 22.00 -4.97
N ASP A 168 -8.42 21.88 -4.19
CA ASP A 168 -9.52 22.85 -4.27
C ASP A 168 -9.02 24.27 -3.92
N LEU A 169 -8.21 24.42 -2.88
CA LEU A 169 -7.64 25.73 -2.49
C LEU A 169 -6.67 26.31 -3.56
N GLU A 170 -5.86 25.46 -4.20
CA GLU A 170 -4.97 25.86 -5.29
C GLU A 170 -5.73 26.19 -6.58
N HIS A 171 -6.75 25.42 -6.94
CA HIS A 171 -7.57 25.67 -8.13
C HIS A 171 -8.35 26.98 -8.02
N PHE A 172 -8.80 27.34 -6.82
CA PHE A 172 -9.44 28.63 -6.56
C PHE A 172 -8.45 29.77 -6.30
N ASN A 173 -7.12 29.52 -6.33
CA ASN A 173 -6.10 30.51 -6.00
C ASN A 173 -6.36 31.22 -4.66
N LEU A 174 -7.06 30.55 -3.74
CA LEU A 174 -7.41 31.12 -2.46
C LEU A 174 -6.19 31.02 -1.56
N LYS A 175 -5.31 32.01 -1.66
CA LYS A 175 -4.39 32.31 -0.55
C LYS A 175 -5.28 32.62 0.64
N VAL A 176 -5.32 31.71 1.62
CA VAL A 176 -5.95 32.01 2.91
C VAL A 176 -5.25 33.25 3.45
N PRO A 177 -5.92 34.41 3.54
CA PRO A 177 -5.26 35.62 4.00
C PRO A 177 -4.91 35.47 5.48
N ASP A 178 -3.71 35.85 5.88
CA ASP A 178 -3.25 35.82 7.29
C ASP A 178 -4.14 36.67 8.23
N ARG A 179 -4.96 37.55 7.64
CA ARG A 179 -5.96 38.35 8.34
C ARG A 179 -7.23 38.42 7.52
N PHE A 180 -8.33 37.99 8.12
CA PHE A 180 -9.67 38.28 7.63
C PHE A 180 -10.01 39.72 8.05
N TYR A 181 -10.06 40.65 7.10
CA TYR A 181 -10.69 41.95 7.37
C TYR A 181 -12.18 41.71 7.44
N LEU A 182 -12.72 41.65 8.66
CA LEU A 182 -14.17 41.76 8.83
C LEU A 182 -14.58 43.12 8.22
N PRO A 183 -15.58 43.16 7.32
CA PRO A 183 -16.07 44.43 6.82
C PRO A 183 -16.48 45.28 8.03
N HIS A 184 -15.93 46.49 8.11
CA HIS A 184 -16.32 47.45 9.11
C HIS A 184 -17.77 47.82 8.81
N PHE A 185 -18.71 47.15 9.47
CA PHE A 185 -20.08 47.61 9.49
C PHE A 185 -20.05 48.94 10.24
N PRO A 186 -20.41 50.08 9.62
CA PRO A 186 -20.56 51.31 10.38
C PRO A 186 -21.68 51.06 11.39
N ASP A 187 -21.38 51.27 12.67
CA ASP A 187 -22.39 51.20 13.71
C ASP A 187 -23.54 52.14 13.33
N ALA A 188 -24.75 51.60 13.21
CA ALA A 188 -25.96 52.33 12.84
C ALA A 188 -26.42 53.36 13.90
N SER A 189 -25.52 53.78 14.78
CA SER A 189 -25.77 54.65 15.92
C SER A 189 -24.94 55.93 15.90
N GLN A 190 -24.40 56.35 14.75
CA GLN A 190 -23.94 57.73 14.58
C GLN A 190 -25.05 58.54 13.87
N PRO A 191 -25.64 59.55 14.55
CA PRO A 191 -26.74 60.37 14.02
C PRO A 191 -26.29 61.38 12.95
#